data_AF-A0A958CY83-F1
#
_entry.id   AF-A0A958CY83-F1
#
_cell.length_a   1.000
_cell.length_b   1.000
_cell.length_c   1.000
_cell.angle_alpha   90.00
_cell.angle_beta   90.00
_cell.angle_gamma   90.00
#
_symmetry.space_group_name_H-M   'P 1'
#
loop_
_entity.id
_entity.type
_entity.pdbx_description
1 polymer ?
#
loop_
_entity_poly.entity_id
_entity_poly.type
_entity_poly.pdbx_seq_one_letter_code
_entity_poly.pdbx_strand_id
1 'polypeptide(L)' 'MKNQPGFAKKLQQAVEANQSLLCVGLDPDPYKFPHRFASPDAAGLLDWGRRIIDATADLVCCYKPNAAFYEQFG' A
#
# COMPACT_ATOMS: atom_id res chain seq x y z
N MET A 1 -18.89 -13.37 -19.49
CA MET A 1 -18.16 -12.37 -18.67
C MET A 1 -17.99 -12.94 -17.27
N LYS A 2 -16.76 -13.04 -16.72
CA LYS A 2 -16.56 -13.56 -15.36
C LYS A 2 -16.94 -12.47 -14.36
N ASN A 3 -17.92 -12.75 -13.51
CA ASN A 3 -18.34 -11.84 -12.45
C ASN A 3 -17.21 -11.76 -11.41
N GLN A 4 -16.50 -10.62 -11.33
CA GLN A 4 -15.45 -10.47 -10.32
C GLN A 4 -16.08 -10.38 -8.91
N PRO A 5 -15.46 -11.00 -7.89
CA PRO A 5 -15.92 -10.85 -6.52
C PRO A 5 -15.79 -9.38 -6.08
N GLY A 6 -16.79 -8.88 -5.34
CA GLY A 6 -16.77 -7.53 -4.75
C GLY A 6 -15.70 -7.37 -3.67
N PHE A 7 -15.48 -6.13 -3.24
CA PHE A 7 -14.42 -5.79 -2.27
C PHE A 7 -14.48 -6.62 -0.99
N ALA A 8 -15.66 -6.71 -0.34
CA ALA A 8 -15.82 -7.45 0.91
C ALA A 8 -15.40 -8.92 0.78
N LYS A 9 -15.73 -9.57 -0.33
CA LYS A 9 -15.34 -10.97 -0.60
C LYS A 9 -13.84 -11.10 -0.84
N LYS A 10 -13.23 -10.19 -1.60
CA LYS A 10 -11.76 -10.15 -1.80
C LYS A 10 -11.02 -9.92 -0.48
N LEU A 11 -11.52 -9.02 0.35
CA LEU A 11 -10.95 -8.73 1.67
C LEU A 11 -11.03 -9.95 2.59
N GLN A 12 -12.19 -10.60 2.68
CA GLN A 12 -12.33 -11.83 3.47
C GLN A 12 -11.34 -12.91 3.02
N GLN A 13 -11.18 -13.10 1.71
CA GLN A 13 -10.20 -14.05 1.17
C GLN A 13 -8.76 -13.71 1.55
N ALA A 14 -8.38 -12.42 1.54
CA ALA A 14 -7.04 -11.99 1.96
C ALA A 14 -6.83 -12.15 3.48
N VAL A 15 -7.86 -11.87 4.29
CA VAL A 15 -7.82 -12.12 5.75
C VAL A 15 -7.57 -13.59 6.04
N GLU A 16 -8.31 -14.48 5.37
CA GLU A 16 -8.16 -15.93 5.53
C GLU A 16 -6.81 -16.43 5.00
N ALA A 17 -6.35 -15.97 3.85
CA ALA A 17 -5.09 -16.40 3.26
C ALA A 17 -3.87 -15.99 4.10
N ASN A 18 -3.86 -14.74 4.59
CA ASN A 18 -2.71 -14.19 5.31
C ASN A 18 -2.87 -14.27 6.84
N GLN A 19 -3.98 -14.84 7.33
CA GLN A 19 -4.34 -14.93 8.75
C GLN A 19 -4.18 -13.59 9.48
N SER A 20 -4.63 -12.52 8.83
CA SER A 20 -4.33 -11.15 9.23
C SER A 20 -5.54 -10.25 9.10
N LEU A 21 -5.73 -9.38 10.08
CA LEU A 21 -6.67 -8.25 10.02
C LEU A 21 -5.92 -6.92 9.83
N LEU A 22 -4.61 -6.97 9.62
CA LEU A 22 -3.78 -5.78 9.52
C LEU A 22 -4.00 -5.08 8.17
N CYS A 23 -4.35 -3.79 8.27
CA CYS A 23 -4.34 -2.86 7.15
C CYS A 23 -3.09 -1.98 7.24
N VAL A 24 -2.24 -2.01 6.21
CA VAL A 24 -1.05 -1.15 6.16
C VAL A 24 -1.37 0.16 5.45
N GLY A 25 -1.06 1.28 6.11
CA GLY A 25 -1.10 2.61 5.49
C GLY A 25 0.06 2.78 4.51
N LEU A 26 -0.24 3.32 3.32
CA LEU A 26 0.77 3.75 2.37
C LEU A 26 0.81 5.27 2.39
N ASP A 27 1.42 5.80 3.45
CA ASP A 27 1.31 7.21 3.85
C ASP A 27 2.72 7.86 3.86
N PRO A 28 3.32 8.08 2.67
CA PRO A 28 4.69 8.57 2.53
C PRO A 28 4.80 10.04 2.92
N ASP A 29 5.16 10.32 4.18
CA ASP A 29 5.50 11.68 4.63
C ASP A 29 6.86 12.09 4.03
N PRO A 30 6.90 13.03 3.06
CA PRO A 30 8.14 13.40 2.36
C PRO A 30 9.16 14.08 3.29
N TYR A 31 8.72 14.60 4.44
CA TYR A 31 9.61 15.18 5.45
C TYR A 31 10.20 14.11 6.40
N LYS A 32 9.61 12.91 6.41
CA LYS A 32 10.11 11.74 7.14
C LYS A 32 10.64 10.65 6.21
N PHE A 33 10.74 10.95 4.92
CA PHE A 33 11.27 10.02 3.92
C PHE A 33 12.67 9.59 4.35
N PRO A 34 12.90 8.29 4.62
CA PRO A 34 14.25 7.85 4.98
C PRO A 34 15.21 8.19 3.85
N HIS A 35 16.38 8.77 4.16
CA HIS A 35 17.38 9.22 3.17
C HIS A 35 17.78 8.15 2.13
N ARG A 36 17.50 6.87 2.41
CA ARG A 36 17.73 5.74 1.51
C ARG A 36 16.79 5.69 0.29
N PHE A 37 15.72 6.50 0.24
CA PHE A 37 14.84 6.56 -0.92
C PHE A 37 15.31 7.63 -1.89
N ALA A 38 15.35 7.28 -3.18
CA ALA A 38 16.21 7.91 -4.17
C ALA A 38 15.88 9.37 -4.52
N SER A 39 14.68 9.89 -4.19
CA SER A 39 14.27 11.31 -4.34
C SER A 39 12.93 11.56 -3.63
N PRO A 40 12.66 12.78 -3.11
CA PRO A 40 11.35 13.16 -2.57
C PRO A 40 10.40 13.59 -3.71
N ASP A 41 10.19 12.72 -4.69
CA ASP A 41 9.33 12.93 -5.85
C ASP A 41 8.39 11.74 -6.07
N ALA A 42 7.57 11.79 -7.14
CA ALA A 42 6.64 10.71 -7.48
C ALA A 42 7.35 9.35 -7.70
N ALA A 43 8.57 9.35 -8.23
CA ALA A 43 9.34 8.13 -8.46
C ALA A 43 9.83 7.52 -7.14
N GLY A 44 10.29 8.34 -6.20
CA GLY A 44 10.63 7.91 -4.85
C GLY A 44 9.43 7.42 -4.05
N LEU A 45 8.26 8.06 -4.21
CA LEU A 45 7.00 7.59 -3.63
C LEU A 45 6.61 6.20 -4.14
N LEU A 46 6.76 5.96 -5.44
CA LEU A 46 6.50 4.68 -6.06
C LEU A 46 7.44 3.59 -5.54
N ASP A 47 8.75 3.85 -5.50
CA ASP A 47 9.75 2.91 -4.96
C ASP A 47 9.49 2.59 -3.48
N TRP A 48 9.17 3.62 -2.67
CA TRP A 48 8.81 3.46 -1.27
C TRP A 48 7.59 2.54 -1.11
N GLY A 49 6.48 2.86 -1.79
CA GLY A 49 5.24 2.10 -1.69
C GLY A 49 5.42 0.67 -2.18
N ARG A 50 6.16 0.48 -3.28
CA ARG A 50 6.45 -0.84 -3.83
C ARG A 50 7.20 -1.72 -2.85
N ARG A 51 8.24 -1.18 -2.20
CA ARG A 51 9.01 -1.92 -1.18
C ARG A 51 8.19 -2.29 0.04
N ILE A 52 7.29 -1.41 0.49
CA ILE A 52 6.36 -1.75 1.58
C ILE A 52 5.45 -2.91 1.16
N ILE A 53 4.87 -2.85 -0.04
CA ILE A 53 4.00 -3.91 -0.55
C ILE A 53 4.78 -5.23 -0.69
N ASP A 54 5.94 -5.21 -1.35
CA ASP A 54 6.75 -6.41 -1.59
C ASP A 54 7.19 -7.08 -0.27
N ALA A 55 7.41 -6.29 0.79
CA ALA A 55 7.80 -6.81 2.10
C ALA A 55 6.63 -7.27 2.99
N THR A 56 5.37 -6.98 2.61
CA THR A 56 4.22 -7.20 3.52
C THR A 56 3.02 -7.89 2.88
N ALA A 57 3.01 -8.14 1.57
CA ALA A 57 1.83 -8.62 0.84
C ALA A 57 1.30 -9.99 1.31
N ASP A 58 2.16 -10.82 1.90
CA ASP A 58 1.83 -12.12 2.51
C ASP A 58 1.44 -12.02 4.00
N LEU A 59 1.53 -10.82 4.60
CA LEU A 59 1.31 -10.59 6.04
C LEU A 59 0.07 -9.74 6.35
N VAL A 60 -0.52 -9.07 5.35
CA VAL A 60 -1.57 -8.05 5.55
C VAL A 60 -2.83 -8.38 4.75
N CYS A 61 -4.00 -7.93 5.17
CA CYS A 61 -5.23 -8.17 4.41
C CYS A 61 -5.52 -7.08 3.38
N CYS A 62 -5.03 -5.86 3.60
CA CYS A 62 -5.21 -4.76 2.67
C CYS A 62 -4.22 -3.62 2.89
N TYR A 63 -4.17 -2.72 1.90
CA TYR A 63 -3.45 -1.46 1.97
C TYR A 63 -4.43 -0.30 1.90
N LYS A 64 -4.11 0.79 2.61
CA LYS A 64 -4.88 2.03 2.63
C LYS A 64 -3.96 3.22 2.32
N PRO A 65 -3.76 3.56 1.03
CA PRO A 65 -3.08 4.80 0.68
C PRO A 65 -3.91 6.02 1.12
N ASN A 66 -3.28 6.99 1.76
CA ASN A 66 -3.90 8.29 2.00
C ASN A 66 -3.55 9.25 0.85
N ALA A 67 -4.57 9.62 0.07
CA ALA A 67 -4.45 10.42 -1.15
C ALA A 67 -3.71 11.76 -0.93
N ALA A 68 -3.84 12.38 0.25
CA ALA A 68 -3.19 13.66 0.55
C ALA A 68 -1.66 13.62 0.39
N PHE A 69 -1.02 12.47 0.64
CA PHE A 69 0.43 12.33 0.43
C PHE A 69 0.83 12.22 -1.04
N TYR A 70 -0.10 11.84 -1.92
CA TYR A 70 0.15 11.66 -3.35
C TYR A 70 -0.23 12.92 -4.14
N GLU A 71 -1.32 13.58 -3.78
CA GLU A 71 -1.86 14.78 -4.46
C GLU A 71 -0.85 15.93 -4.54
N GLN A 72 0.11 16.03 -3.61
CA GLN A 72 1.17 17.04 -3.64
C GLN A 72 2.14 16.90 -4.82
N PHE A 73 2.13 15.76 -5.52
CA PHE A 73 3.00 15.46 -6.65
C PHE A 73 2.32 15.55 -8.03
N GLY A 74 1.04 15.95 -8.09
CA GLY A 74 0.29 16.18 -9.34
C GLY A 74 -0.96 15.34 -9.47
#